data_AF-A0A1N7F775-F1
#
_entry.id   AF-A0A1N7F775-F1
#
_cell.length_a   1.000
_cell.length_b   1.000
_cell.length_c   1.000
_cell.angle_alpha   90.00
_cell.angle_beta   90.00
_cell.angle_gamma   90.00
#
_symmetry.space_group_name_H-M   'P 1'
#
loop_
_entity.id
_entity.type
_entity.pdbx_description
1 polymer ?
#
loop_
_entity_poly.entity_id
_entity_poly.type
_entity_poly.pdbx_seq_one_letter_code
_entity_poly.pdbx_strand_id
1 'polypeptide(L)' 'MRSQEYMQLHALLQEIRSTVEEDQQTTDAFAAYDAQPIRPAHVHRSKADHKRAIFLLLAGIRDTIDARTTAEVAA' A
#
# COMPACT_ATOMS: atom_id res chain seq x y z
N MET A 1 -0.59 -17.74 -7.37
CA MET A 1 0.69 -17.13 -6.97
C MET A 1 1.32 -17.93 -5.84
N ARG A 2 2.64 -18.13 -5.90
CA ARG A 2 3.46 -18.76 -4.85
C ARG A 2 3.63 -17.81 -3.66
N SER A 3 4.05 -18.32 -2.51
CA SER A 3 4.21 -17.50 -1.30
C SER A 3 5.20 -16.35 -1.49
N GLN A 4 6.31 -16.65 -2.18
CA GLN A 4 7.36 -15.68 -2.48
C GLN A 4 6.86 -14.53 -3.37
N GLU A 5 6.00 -14.82 -4.34
CA GLU A 5 5.42 -13.79 -5.22
C GLU A 5 4.56 -12.79 -4.45
N TYR A 6 3.83 -13.24 -3.40
CA TYR A 6 3.09 -12.33 -2.52
C TYR A 6 4.00 -11.47 -1.65
N MET A 7 5.09 -12.03 -1.11
CA MET A 7 6.08 -11.27 -0.35
C MET A 7 6.73 -10.19 -1.24
N GLN A 8 7.15 -10.56 -2.45
CA GLN A 8 7.78 -9.65 -3.40
C GLN A 8 6.83 -8.54 -3.84
N LEU A 9 5.57 -8.88 -4.16
CA LEU A 9 4.57 -7.88 -4.50
C LEU A 9 4.26 -6.95 -3.30
N HIS A 10 4.20 -7.48 -2.09
CA HIS A 10 4.03 -6.67 -0.87
C HIS A 10 5.20 -5.68 -0.70
N ALA A 11 6.44 -6.13 -0.90
CA ALA A 11 7.62 -5.25 -0.84
C ALA A 11 7.55 -4.14 -1.90
N LEU A 12 7.25 -4.49 -3.15
CA LEU A 12 7.16 -3.52 -4.25
C LEU A 12 6.06 -2.47 -4.00
N LEU A 13 4.90 -2.88 -3.49
CA LEU A 13 3.81 -1.94 -3.17
C LEU A 13 4.15 -1.03 -1.99
N GLN A 14 4.99 -1.50 -1.06
CA GLN A 14 5.49 -0.65 0.01
C GLN A 14 6.44 0.44 -0.53
N GLU A 15 7.28 0.13 -1.52
CA GLU A 15 8.09 1.15 -2.20
C GLU A 15 7.23 2.15 -2.98
N ILE A 16 6.21 1.67 -3.71
CA ILE A 16 5.28 2.53 -4.43
C ILE A 16 4.53 3.47 -3.48
N ARG A 17 4.12 2.98 -2.31
CA ARG A 17 3.54 3.82 -1.25
C ARG A 17 4.46 5.00 -0.93
N SER A 18 5.74 4.75 -0.65
CA SER A 18 6.68 5.81 -0.30
C SER A 18 6.75 6.89 -1.38
N THR A 19 6.77 6.49 -2.65
CA THR A 19 6.76 7.44 -3.78
C THR A 19 5.50 8.28 -3.83
N VAL A 20 4.31 7.72 -3.57
CA VAL A 20 3.05 8.51 -3.64
C VAL A 20 2.79 9.36 -2.39
N GLU A 21 3.33 8.98 -1.23
CA GLU A 21 3.26 9.79 0.01
C GLU A 21 4.24 10.97 -0.01
N GLU A 22 5.37 10.88 -0.72
CA GLU A 22 6.31 12.01 -0.87
C GLU A 22 5.67 13.19 -1.62
N ASP A 23 4.73 12.91 -2.53
CA ASP A 23 4.06 13.92 -3.36
C ASP A 23 2.87 14.60 -2.66
N GLN A 24 2.31 14.02 -1.58
CA GLN A 24 1.14 14.54 -0.88
C GLN A 24 1.14 14.27 0.62
N GLN A 25 0.72 15.26 1.42
CA GLN A 25 0.36 15.08 2.83
C GLN A 25 -0.98 14.31 3.00
N THR A 26 -1.19 13.22 2.28
CA THR A 26 -2.35 12.31 2.47
C THR A 26 -2.09 11.43 3.69
N THR A 27 -2.16 12.01 4.89
CA THR A 27 -1.77 11.35 6.15
C THR A 27 -2.57 10.08 6.46
N ASP A 28 -3.80 9.94 5.94
CA ASP A 28 -4.71 8.86 6.36
C ASP A 28 -4.96 7.77 5.31
N ALA A 29 -4.47 7.92 4.06
CA ALA A 29 -4.76 6.98 2.98
C ALA A 29 -4.27 5.54 3.28
N PHE A 30 -3.22 5.41 4.08
CA PHE A 30 -2.62 4.13 4.45
C PHE A 30 -2.92 3.66 5.88
N ALA A 31 -3.77 4.38 6.63
CA ALA A 31 -4.04 4.08 8.04
C ALA A 31 -4.53 2.63 8.27
N ALA A 32 -5.37 2.12 7.36
CA ALA A 32 -5.87 0.75 7.43
C ALA A 32 -4.77 -0.31 7.18
N TYR A 33 -3.78 0.02 6.36
CA TYR A 33 -2.59 -0.81 6.19
C TYR A 33 -1.71 -0.77 7.45
N ASP A 34 -1.49 0.43 8.00
CA ASP A 34 -0.59 0.68 9.14
C ASP A 34 -1.08 0.05 10.45
N ALA A 35 -2.40 -0.04 10.64
CA ALA A 35 -3.02 -0.70 11.78
C ALA A 35 -2.73 -2.22 11.85
N GLN A 36 -2.23 -2.83 10.78
CA GLN A 36 -1.88 -4.24 10.74
C GLN A 36 -0.44 -4.47 11.21
N PRO A 37 -0.13 -5.62 11.85
CA PRO A 37 1.24 -5.96 12.24
C PRO A 37 2.08 -6.57 11.10
N ILE A 38 1.54 -6.65 9.87
CA ILE A 38 2.16 -7.38 8.76
C ILE A 38 3.00 -6.41 7.92
N ARG A 39 4.24 -6.81 7.60
CA ARG A 39 5.22 -6.04 6.83
C ARG A 39 5.96 -7.00 5.89
N PRO A 40 6.58 -6.52 4.79
CA PRO A 40 7.26 -7.40 3.83
C PRO A 40 8.38 -8.26 4.45
N ALA A 41 9.06 -7.75 5.47
CA ALA A 41 10.11 -8.46 6.20
C ALA A 41 9.59 -9.71 6.97
N HIS A 42 8.28 -9.80 7.22
CA HIS A 42 7.67 -10.93 7.94
C HIS A 42 7.46 -12.15 7.03
N VAL A 43 8.51 -12.64 6.36
CA VAL A 43 8.47 -13.68 5.31
C VAL A 43 7.87 -15.02 5.75
N HIS A 44 7.82 -15.28 7.05
CA HIS A 44 7.26 -16.50 7.64
C HIS A 44 5.75 -16.42 7.89
N ARG A 45 5.11 -15.26 7.66
CA ARG A 45 3.66 -15.08 7.81
C ARG A 45 2.90 -15.75 6.67
N SER A 46 1.59 -15.94 6.88
CA SER A 46 0.78 -16.69 5.94
C SER A 46 0.58 -15.94 4.62
N LYS A 47 0.26 -16.68 3.56
CA LYS A 47 -0.13 -16.08 2.27
C LYS A 47 -1.33 -15.14 2.42
N ALA A 48 -2.28 -15.47 3.31
CA ALA A 48 -3.46 -14.65 3.55
C ALA A 48 -3.10 -13.30 4.18
N ASP A 49 -2.12 -13.28 5.10
CA ASP A 49 -1.61 -12.07 5.73
C ASP A 49 -1.01 -11.11 4.70
N HIS A 50 -0.09 -11.62 3.86
CA HIS A 50 0.52 -10.81 2.79
C HIS A 50 -0.53 -10.35 1.77
N LYS A 51 -1.50 -11.20 1.41
CA LYS A 51 -2.57 -10.83 0.48
C LYS A 51 -3.44 -9.70 1.04
N ARG A 52 -3.78 -9.73 2.34
CA ARG A 52 -4.54 -8.66 2.98
C ARG A 52 -3.75 -7.35 2.98
N ALA A 53 -2.46 -7.42 3.32
CA ALA A 53 -1.58 -6.26 3.30
C ALA A 53 -1.49 -5.60 1.91
N ILE A 54 -1.36 -6.42 0.85
CA ILE A 54 -1.37 -5.98 -0.55
C ILE A 54 -2.67 -5.22 -0.90
N PHE A 55 -3.83 -5.75 -0.52
CA PHE A 55 -5.11 -5.07 -0.82
C PHE A 55 -5.23 -3.71 -0.13
N LEU A 56 -4.74 -3.60 1.10
CA LEU A 56 -4.80 -2.35 1.85
C LEU A 56 -3.81 -1.32 1.29
N LEU A 57 -2.63 -1.74 0.83
CA LEU A 57 -1.71 -0.87 0.10
C LEU A 57 -2.32 -0.38 -1.22
N LEU A 58 -2.93 -1.27 -2.01
CA LEU A 58 -3.59 -0.88 -3.26
C LEU A 58 -4.75 0.09 -3.03
N ALA A 59 -5.52 -0.08 -1.96
CA ALA A 59 -6.58 0.85 -1.59
C ALA A 59 -6.01 2.24 -1.28
N GLY A 60 -4.97 2.32 -0.44
CA GLY A 60 -4.33 3.60 -0.12
C GLY A 60 -3.71 4.27 -1.35
N ILE A 61 -3.03 3.51 -2.21
CA ILE A 61 -2.45 4.03 -3.47
C ILE A 61 -3.54 4.61 -4.37
N ARG A 62 -4.65 3.89 -4.56
CA ARG A 62 -5.80 4.38 -5.33
C ARG A 62 -6.32 5.69 -4.73
N ASP A 63 -6.56 5.72 -3.43
CA ASP A 63 -7.16 6.87 -2.75
C ASP A 63 -6.24 8.11 -2.85
N THR A 64 -4.91 7.94 -2.75
CA THR A 64 -3.93 9.01 -2.98
C THR A 64 -3.95 9.51 -4.44
N ILE A 65 -4.00 8.60 -5.42
CA ILE A 65 -4.05 8.99 -6.84
C ILE A 65 -5.35 9.73 -7.16
N ASP A 66 -6.50 9.24 -6.67
CA ASP A 66 -7.81 9.87 -6.89
C ASP A 66 -7.88 11.27 -6.26
N ALA A 67 -7.30 11.44 -5.07
CA ALA A 67 -7.18 12.73 -4.41
C ALA A 67 -6.35 13.72 -5.24
N ARG A 68 -5.23 13.27 -5.82
CA ARG A 68 -4.41 14.08 -6.75
C ARG A 68 -5.20 14.51 -7.99
N THR A 69 -5.84 13.57 -8.68
CA THR A 69 -6.60 13.88 -9.89
C THR A 69 -7.74 14.86 -9.60
N THR A 70 -8.41 14.73 -8.46
CA THR A 70 -9.45 15.69 -8.05
C THR A 70 -8.88 17.09 -7.81
N ALA A 71 -7.72 17.20 -7.16
CA ALA A 71 -7.07 18.48 -6.90
C ALA A 71 -6.60 19.18 -8.19
N GLU A 72 -6.06 18.42 -9.15
CA GLU A 72 -5.60 18.95 -10.45
C GLU A 72 -6.77 19.46 -11.32
N VAL A 73 -7.95 18.82 -11.27
CA VAL A 73 -9.14 19.24 -12.04
C VAL A 73 -9.81 20.47 -11.43
N ALA A 74 -9.63 20.72 -10.13
CA ALA A 74 -10.22 21.86 -9.42
C ALA A 74 -9.38 23.15 -9.50
N ALA A 75 -8.14 23.08 -9.99
CA ALA A 75 -7.21 24.19 -10.15
C ALA A 75 -7.28 24.83 -11.54
#